data_AF-A0A1A8WUC0-F1
#
_entry.id   AF-A0A1A8WUC0-F1
#
_cell.length_a   1.000
_cell.length_b   1.000
_cell.length_c   1.000
_cell.angle_alpha   90.00
_cell.angle_beta   90.00
_cell.angle_gamma   90.00
#
_symmetry.space_group_name_H-M   'P 1'
#
loop_
_entity.id
_entity.type
_entity.pdbx_description
1 polymer ?
#
loop_
_entity_poly.entity_id
_entity_poly.type
_entity_poly.pdbx_seq_one_letter_code
_entity_poly.pdbx_strand_id
1 'polypeptide(L)'
;MTEVKEEDQTPHKFDNELNNMADESSLKKLTIYNVIQALDPGPTAKIILAKSYRNIELIRTKYFDNATKRCRDVNYWFDKEIENRESEEDYKNISHCAITLFNDIQWKKVDNDIICKRQRSNYPTELNDLRKKLDDFCEIRDDLRCTMLKSFNDCLQYNNYIEKKKKYFSRETNLCNDNACEIDANCTLNNIDITFPSINCYELHNMKREDQKEPITTNYSSLEIGFFLILSFLAFFLIFLFLSKVK
;
A
#
# COMPACT_ATOMS: atom_id res chain seq x y z
N MET A 1 3.26 9.74 -19.64
CA MET A 1 4.16 9.38 -18.52
C MET A 1 3.62 8.09 -17.92
N THR A 2 4.44 7.05 -17.78
CA THR A 2 3.94 5.74 -17.31
C THR A 2 3.68 5.82 -15.82
N GLU A 3 2.49 5.37 -15.39
CA GLU A 3 2.12 5.37 -13.98
C GLU A 3 2.80 4.21 -13.24
N VAL A 4 3.18 4.44 -11.98
CA VAL A 4 3.68 3.38 -11.09
C VAL A 4 2.57 2.33 -10.91
N LYS A 5 2.87 1.10 -11.30
CA LYS A 5 1.96 -0.03 -11.15
C LYS A 5 2.19 -0.72 -9.82
N GLU A 6 1.28 -0.51 -8.87
CA GLU A 6 1.35 -1.14 -7.54
C GLU A 6 1.15 -2.66 -7.59
N GLU A 7 0.40 -3.14 -8.58
CA GLU A 7 0.17 -4.58 -8.82
C GLU A 7 1.45 -5.37 -9.10
N ASP A 8 2.46 -4.68 -9.65
CA ASP A 8 3.77 -5.28 -9.96
C ASP A 8 4.72 -5.26 -8.76
N GLN A 9 4.34 -4.62 -7.65
CA GLN A 9 5.20 -4.44 -6.49
C GLN A 9 5.14 -5.64 -5.53
N THR A 10 6.18 -5.79 -4.73
CA THR A 10 6.34 -6.89 -3.77
C THR A 10 5.15 -7.07 -2.81
N PRO A 11 4.61 -6.02 -2.16
CA PRO A 11 3.48 -6.20 -1.24
C PRO A 11 2.24 -6.78 -1.93
N HIS A 12 1.85 -6.27 -3.10
CA HIS A 12 0.68 -6.77 -3.82
C HIS A 12 0.86 -8.22 -4.29
N LYS A 13 2.05 -8.57 -4.79
CA LYS A 13 2.39 -9.94 -5.17
C LYS A 13 2.28 -10.90 -3.98
N PHE A 14 2.77 -10.49 -2.82
CA PHE A 14 2.69 -11.29 -1.60
C PHE A 14 1.24 -11.48 -1.14
N ASP A 15 0.45 -10.40 -1.09
CA ASP A 15 -0.96 -10.44 -0.68
C ASP A 15 -1.79 -11.41 -1.55
N ASN A 16 -1.54 -11.41 -2.87
CA ASN A 16 -2.17 -12.36 -3.78
C ASN A 16 -1.80 -13.81 -3.46
N GLU A 17 -0.55 -14.07 -3.06
CA GLU A 17 -0.11 -15.42 -2.70
C GLU A 17 -0.73 -15.92 -1.39
N LEU A 18 -1.11 -15.04 -0.46
CA LEU A 18 -1.68 -15.44 0.85
C LEU A 18 -2.95 -16.28 0.72
N ASN A 19 -3.70 -16.10 -0.36
CA ASN A 19 -4.96 -16.80 -0.61
C ASN A 19 -4.82 -18.09 -1.42
N ASN A 20 -3.60 -18.42 -1.86
CA ASN A 20 -3.35 -19.65 -2.60
C ASN A 20 -3.76 -20.89 -1.78
N MET A 21 -4.21 -21.92 -2.49
CA MET A 21 -4.60 -23.18 -1.86
C MET A 21 -3.42 -23.79 -1.09
N ALA A 22 -3.73 -24.43 0.02
CA ALA A 22 -2.78 -25.18 0.83
C ALA A 22 -3.34 -26.57 1.11
N ASP A 23 -2.47 -27.57 1.11
CA ASP A 23 -2.82 -28.94 1.45
C ASP A 23 -2.92 -29.08 2.98
N GLU A 24 -4.11 -29.35 3.51
CA GLU A 24 -4.33 -29.58 4.94
C GLU A 24 -3.45 -30.69 5.51
N SER A 25 -3.08 -31.68 4.70
CA SER A 25 -2.21 -32.77 5.12
C SER A 25 -0.81 -32.28 5.53
N SER A 26 -0.41 -31.07 5.10
CA SER A 26 0.86 -30.47 5.49
C SER A 26 0.97 -30.24 6.99
N LEU A 27 -0.16 -29.98 7.67
CA LEU A 27 -0.19 -29.80 9.12
C LEU A 27 0.30 -31.04 9.88
N LYS A 28 0.08 -32.24 9.32
CA LYS A 28 0.53 -33.52 9.91
C LYS A 28 2.05 -33.65 10.01
N LYS A 29 2.79 -32.84 9.25
CA LYS A 29 4.26 -32.83 9.23
C LYS A 29 4.85 -31.99 10.36
N LEU A 30 4.01 -31.20 11.06
CA LEU A 30 4.44 -30.32 12.14
C LEU A 30 4.62 -31.10 13.44
N THR A 31 5.63 -30.74 14.22
CA THR A 31 5.86 -31.31 15.55
C THR A 31 4.67 -31.03 16.47
N ILE A 32 4.05 -29.85 16.31
CA ILE A 32 2.89 -29.42 17.09
C ILE A 32 1.55 -29.97 16.60
N TYR A 33 1.54 -30.88 15.61
CA TYR A 33 0.30 -31.41 15.05
C TYR A 33 -0.61 -32.06 16.11
N ASN A 34 -0.03 -32.81 17.05
CA ASN A 34 -0.79 -33.43 18.14
C ASN A 34 -1.47 -32.39 19.04
N VAL A 35 -0.83 -31.23 19.25
CA VAL A 35 -1.40 -30.11 20.02
C VAL A 35 -2.56 -29.49 19.24
N ILE A 36 -2.38 -29.23 17.94
CA ILE A 36 -3.47 -28.75 17.07
C ILE A 36 -4.64 -29.73 17.08
N GLN A 37 -4.38 -31.04 16.98
CA GLN A 37 -5.44 -32.05 17.00
C GLN A 37 -6.18 -32.06 18.33
N ALA A 38 -5.48 -31.96 19.45
CA ALA A 38 -6.08 -31.93 20.78
C ALA A 38 -6.97 -30.70 21.01
N LEU A 39 -6.66 -29.58 20.35
CA LEU A 39 -7.50 -28.38 20.33
C LEU A 39 -8.75 -28.53 19.44
N ASP A 40 -8.87 -29.61 18.66
CA ASP A 40 -10.02 -29.91 17.79
C ASP A 40 -10.51 -28.68 17.00
N PRO A 41 -9.70 -28.10 16.08
CA PRO A 41 -10.15 -26.99 15.27
C PRO A 41 -11.22 -27.43 14.27
N GLY A 42 -12.15 -26.52 14.00
CA GLY A 42 -13.21 -26.72 13.00
C GLY A 42 -12.66 -26.98 11.58
N PRO A 43 -13.49 -27.47 10.65
CA PRO A 43 -13.06 -27.78 9.29
C PRO A 43 -12.45 -26.56 8.57
N THR A 44 -13.11 -25.41 8.62
CA THR A 44 -12.59 -24.18 7.99
C THR A 44 -11.34 -23.67 8.71
N ALA A 45 -11.27 -23.82 10.03
CA ALA A 45 -10.06 -23.51 10.78
C ALA A 45 -8.84 -24.33 10.31
N LYS A 46 -9.00 -25.62 10.01
CA LYS A 46 -7.92 -26.46 9.49
C LYS A 46 -7.40 -25.94 8.14
N ILE A 47 -8.29 -25.51 7.25
CA ILE A 47 -7.93 -24.90 5.96
C ILE A 47 -7.11 -23.62 6.18
N ILE A 48 -7.57 -22.71 7.03
CA ILE A 48 -6.89 -21.44 7.31
C ILE A 48 -5.54 -21.68 8.00
N LEU A 49 -5.45 -22.65 8.91
CA LEU A 49 -4.18 -23.03 9.56
C LEU A 49 -3.18 -23.60 8.55
N ALA A 50 -3.64 -24.43 7.61
CA ALA A 50 -2.80 -24.95 6.54
C ALA A 50 -2.28 -23.84 5.62
N LYS A 51 -3.15 -22.88 5.24
CA LYS A 51 -2.74 -21.67 4.52
C LYS A 51 -1.75 -20.84 5.33
N SER A 52 -1.98 -20.64 6.62
CA SER A 52 -1.07 -19.91 7.52
C SER A 52 0.32 -20.54 7.56
N TYR A 53 0.38 -21.87 7.69
CA TYR A 53 1.63 -22.61 7.64
C TYR A 53 2.38 -22.36 6.31
N ARG A 54 1.68 -22.52 5.18
CA ARG A 54 2.22 -22.23 3.83
C ARG A 54 2.70 -20.78 3.71
N ASN A 55 1.94 -19.82 4.24
CA ASN A 55 2.23 -18.40 4.16
C ASN A 55 3.49 -18.04 4.97
N ILE A 56 3.68 -18.61 6.16
CA ILE A 56 4.89 -18.40 6.97
C ILE A 56 6.10 -19.10 6.34
N GLU A 57 5.91 -20.29 5.78
CA GLU A 57 6.94 -20.99 5.00
C GLU A 57 7.40 -20.19 3.77
N LEU A 58 6.48 -19.52 3.10
CA LEU A 58 6.77 -18.64 1.97
C LEU A 58 7.70 -17.48 2.36
N ILE A 59 7.56 -16.94 3.58
CA ILE A 59 8.48 -15.93 4.11
C ILE A 59 9.89 -16.50 4.15
N ARG A 60 10.05 -17.72 4.67
CA ARG A 60 11.36 -18.39 4.76
C ARG A 60 12.02 -18.58 3.40
N THR A 61 11.24 -19.02 2.40
CA THR A 61 11.80 -19.49 1.13
C THR A 61 11.92 -18.43 0.06
N LYS A 62 11.08 -17.37 0.09
CA LYS A 62 10.98 -16.41 -1.00
C LYS A 62 11.05 -14.94 -0.56
N TYR A 63 10.60 -14.61 0.64
CA TYR A 63 10.51 -13.22 1.10
C TYR A 63 11.32 -12.98 2.39
N PHE A 64 12.48 -13.62 2.49
CA PHE A 64 13.27 -13.59 3.72
C PHE A 64 13.89 -12.22 4.01
N ASP A 65 14.19 -11.43 2.97
CA ASP A 65 14.80 -10.09 3.09
C ASP A 65 13.91 -9.08 3.83
N ASN A 66 12.59 -9.29 3.83
CA ASN A 66 11.63 -8.42 4.52
C ASN A 66 10.68 -9.22 5.44
N ALA A 67 11.23 -10.22 6.13
CA ALA A 67 10.43 -11.17 6.89
C ALA A 67 9.55 -10.53 7.98
N THR A 68 10.04 -9.46 8.63
CA THR A 68 9.26 -8.75 9.65
C THR A 68 8.00 -8.12 9.07
N LYS A 69 8.08 -7.45 7.91
CA LYS A 69 6.88 -6.91 7.24
C LYS A 69 5.97 -8.04 6.77
N ARG A 70 6.52 -9.07 6.11
CA ARG A 70 5.72 -10.21 5.65
C ARG A 70 4.99 -10.90 6.80
N CYS A 71 5.57 -10.96 7.99
CA CYS A 71 4.88 -11.46 9.17
C CYS A 71 3.71 -10.56 9.60
N ARG A 72 3.84 -9.23 9.51
CA ARG A 72 2.70 -8.31 9.70
C ARG A 72 1.61 -8.54 8.65
N ASP A 73 2.00 -8.70 7.38
CA ASP A 73 1.08 -9.00 6.28
C ASP A 73 0.30 -10.30 6.53
N VAL A 74 0.97 -11.37 6.98
CA VAL A 74 0.33 -12.66 7.34
C VAL A 74 -0.59 -12.51 8.55
N ASN A 75 -0.20 -11.77 9.58
CA ASN A 75 -1.05 -11.52 10.75
C ASN A 75 -2.31 -10.73 10.38
N TYR A 76 -2.16 -9.68 9.57
CA TYR A 76 -3.28 -8.91 9.04
C TYR A 76 -4.24 -9.79 8.25
N TRP A 77 -3.72 -10.59 7.29
CA TRP A 77 -4.54 -11.51 6.51
C TRP A 77 -5.28 -12.51 7.39
N PHE A 78 -4.57 -13.13 8.35
CA PHE A 78 -5.18 -14.09 9.26
C PHE A 78 -6.31 -13.46 10.09
N ASP A 79 -6.10 -12.24 10.61
CA ASP A 79 -7.13 -11.50 11.35
C ASP A 79 -8.39 -11.27 10.49
N LYS A 80 -8.22 -10.93 9.20
CA LYS A 80 -9.34 -10.73 8.25
C LYS A 80 -10.09 -12.03 7.94
N GLU A 81 -9.39 -13.15 7.78
CA GLU A 81 -10.02 -14.45 7.47
C GLU A 81 -10.96 -14.95 8.58
N ILE A 82 -10.68 -14.55 9.83
CA ILE A 82 -11.40 -15.03 11.01
C ILE A 82 -12.30 -13.96 11.65
N GLU A 83 -12.34 -12.77 11.06
CA GLU A 83 -13.02 -11.59 11.58
C GLU A 83 -14.50 -11.88 11.85
N ASN A 84 -14.92 -11.78 13.12
CA ASN A 84 -16.28 -12.05 13.60
C ASN A 84 -16.78 -13.51 13.39
N ARG A 85 -15.90 -14.47 13.11
CA ARG A 85 -16.27 -15.87 12.85
C ARG A 85 -15.83 -16.85 13.93
N GLU A 86 -15.01 -16.44 14.89
CA GLU A 86 -14.42 -17.35 15.89
C GLU A 86 -15.45 -18.11 16.77
N SER A 87 -16.68 -17.60 16.87
CA SER A 87 -17.79 -18.26 17.58
C SER A 87 -18.48 -19.34 16.75
N GLU A 88 -18.21 -19.43 15.46
CA GLU A 88 -18.78 -20.43 14.56
C GLU A 88 -18.06 -21.76 14.75
N GLU A 89 -18.81 -22.88 14.72
CA GLU A 89 -18.24 -24.24 14.88
C GLU A 89 -17.13 -24.54 13.87
N ASP A 90 -17.24 -24.00 12.65
CA ASP A 90 -16.26 -24.18 11.59
C ASP A 90 -14.90 -23.50 11.88
N TYR A 91 -14.90 -22.50 12.77
CA TYR A 91 -13.74 -21.69 13.14
C TYR A 91 -13.30 -21.92 14.59
N LYS A 92 -13.94 -22.86 15.31
CA LYS A 92 -13.63 -23.13 16.72
C LYS A 92 -12.14 -23.34 16.92
N ASN A 93 -11.63 -22.84 18.05
CA ASN A 93 -10.25 -23.00 18.51
C ASN A 93 -9.15 -22.51 17.54
N ILE A 94 -9.51 -21.80 16.46
CA ILE A 94 -8.58 -21.33 15.43
C ILE A 94 -7.49 -20.42 15.99
N SER A 95 -7.84 -19.49 16.88
CA SER A 95 -6.88 -18.56 17.49
C SER A 95 -5.87 -19.27 18.38
N HIS A 96 -6.31 -20.23 19.20
CA HIS A 96 -5.39 -21.04 20.02
C HIS A 96 -4.46 -21.87 19.15
N CYS A 97 -4.98 -22.53 18.11
CA CYS A 97 -4.18 -23.29 17.17
C CYS A 97 -3.17 -22.40 16.43
N ALA A 98 -3.57 -21.18 16.03
CA ALA A 98 -2.71 -20.26 15.30
C ALA A 98 -1.55 -19.74 16.15
N ILE A 99 -1.78 -19.46 17.45
CA ILE A 99 -0.71 -19.09 18.38
C ILE A 99 0.33 -20.22 18.44
N THR A 100 -0.12 -21.46 18.61
CA THR A 100 0.79 -22.63 18.62
C THR A 100 1.53 -22.78 17.30
N LEU A 101 0.82 -22.68 16.18
CA LEU A 101 1.38 -22.85 14.83
C LEU A 101 2.45 -21.81 14.50
N PHE A 102 2.14 -20.52 14.66
CA PHE A 102 3.06 -19.43 14.30
C PHE A 102 4.36 -19.53 15.11
N ASN A 103 4.24 -19.83 16.41
CA ASN A 103 5.39 -19.91 17.30
C ASN A 103 6.27 -21.16 17.08
N ASP A 104 5.77 -22.20 16.39
CA ASP A 104 6.55 -23.42 16.07
C ASP A 104 7.44 -23.25 14.84
N ILE A 105 7.09 -22.32 13.94
CA ILE A 105 7.80 -22.18 12.67
C ILE A 105 9.05 -21.30 12.84
N GLN A 106 10.21 -21.95 12.73
CA GLN A 106 11.53 -21.35 12.96
C GLN A 106 12.38 -21.30 11.68
N TRP A 107 13.33 -20.35 11.62
CA TRP A 107 14.26 -20.19 10.50
C TRP A 107 15.12 -21.42 10.26
N LYS A 108 15.66 -21.98 11.34
CA LYS A 108 16.46 -23.22 11.38
C LYS A 108 16.14 -23.96 12.67
N LYS A 109 16.29 -25.29 12.68
CA LYS A 109 16.12 -26.12 13.90
C LYS A 109 17.17 -25.84 15.00
N VAL A 110 18.22 -25.07 14.72
CA VAL A 110 19.39 -24.91 15.60
C VAL A 110 19.41 -23.54 16.31
N ASP A 111 18.93 -22.48 15.67
CA ASP A 111 18.96 -21.12 16.23
C ASP A 111 17.64 -20.70 16.92
N ASN A 112 16.58 -21.53 16.85
CA ASN A 112 15.28 -21.33 17.51
C ASN A 112 14.54 -20.00 17.21
N ASP A 113 15.06 -19.15 16.33
CA ASP A 113 14.41 -17.88 15.98
C ASP A 113 13.12 -18.13 15.20
N ILE A 114 12.01 -17.70 15.81
CA ILE A 114 10.66 -17.78 15.26
C ILE A 114 10.56 -16.84 14.06
N ILE A 115 10.09 -17.36 12.92
CA ILE A 115 9.96 -16.58 11.68
C ILE A 115 8.87 -15.52 11.83
N CYS A 116 7.72 -15.94 12.33
CA CYS A 116 6.58 -15.05 12.50
C CYS A 116 5.84 -15.40 13.78
N LYS A 117 5.72 -14.43 14.68
CA LYS A 117 4.90 -14.57 15.89
C LYS A 117 3.47 -14.16 15.58
N ARG A 118 2.52 -14.90 16.13
CA ARG A 118 1.10 -14.52 16.05
C ARG A 118 0.87 -13.26 16.90
N GLN A 119 0.37 -12.21 16.27
CA GLN A 119 0.04 -10.93 16.87
C GLN A 119 -1.31 -10.46 16.32
N ARG A 120 -2.35 -10.53 17.14
CA ARG A 120 -3.68 -10.00 16.78
C ARG A 120 -3.64 -8.49 16.80
N SER A 121 -4.20 -7.86 15.77
CA SER A 121 -4.38 -6.41 15.76
C SER A 121 -5.29 -5.97 16.90
N ASN A 122 -4.88 -4.93 17.61
CA ASN A 122 -5.68 -4.24 18.63
C ASN A 122 -6.42 -3.03 18.06
N TYR A 123 -6.32 -2.80 16.75
CA TYR A 123 -6.98 -1.68 16.07
C TYR A 123 -8.35 -2.08 15.52
N PRO A 124 -9.32 -1.16 15.47
CA PRO A 124 -10.54 -1.34 14.69
C PRO A 124 -10.23 -1.65 13.23
N THR A 125 -11.14 -2.37 12.55
CA THR A 125 -10.96 -2.86 11.18
C THR A 125 -10.54 -1.76 10.20
N GLU A 126 -11.23 -0.62 10.18
CA GLU A 126 -10.92 0.48 9.27
C GLU A 126 -9.50 1.05 9.48
N LEU A 127 -9.09 1.18 10.75
CA LEU A 127 -7.75 1.64 11.10
C LEU A 127 -6.69 0.59 10.76
N ASN A 128 -6.99 -0.69 10.96
CA ASN A 128 -6.09 -1.78 10.60
C ASN A 128 -5.87 -1.84 9.08
N ASP A 129 -6.94 -1.67 8.29
CA ASP A 129 -6.89 -1.61 6.83
C ASP A 129 -6.08 -0.39 6.35
N LEU A 130 -6.23 0.77 7.03
CA LEU A 130 -5.42 1.97 6.75
C LEU A 130 -3.94 1.74 7.06
N ARG A 131 -3.61 1.14 8.21
CA ARG A 131 -2.24 0.80 8.60
C ARG A 131 -1.59 -0.15 7.59
N LYS A 132 -2.31 -1.16 7.11
CA LYS A 132 -1.81 -2.07 6.05
C LYS A 132 -1.46 -1.32 4.77
N LYS A 133 -2.37 -0.46 4.29
CA LYS A 133 -2.13 0.36 3.08
C LYS A 133 -0.93 1.29 3.24
N LEU A 134 -0.75 1.86 4.44
CA LEU A 134 0.39 2.72 4.75
C LEU A 134 1.71 1.94 4.73
N ASP A 135 1.75 0.78 5.39
CA ASP A 135 2.92 -0.12 5.41
C ASP A 135 3.32 -0.56 3.99
N ASP A 136 2.34 -0.93 3.15
CA ASP A 136 2.57 -1.26 1.74
C ASP A 136 3.11 -0.09 0.93
N PHE A 137 2.52 1.10 1.11
CA PHE A 137 2.99 2.31 0.44
C PHE A 137 4.45 2.60 0.81
N CYS A 138 4.83 2.48 2.09
CA CYS A 138 6.19 2.76 2.52
C CYS A 138 7.21 1.79 1.90
N GLU A 139 6.89 0.49 1.84
CA GLU A 139 7.73 -0.49 1.13
C GLU A 139 7.87 -0.13 -0.36
N ILE A 140 6.75 0.16 -1.04
CA ILE A 140 6.78 0.57 -2.46
C ILE A 140 7.62 1.83 -2.64
N ARG A 141 7.41 2.86 -1.82
CA ARG A 141 8.20 4.10 -1.87
C ARG A 141 9.69 3.81 -1.78
N ASP A 142 10.11 2.99 -0.82
CA ASP A 142 11.52 2.71 -0.58
C ASP A 142 12.14 1.90 -1.72
N ASP A 143 11.40 0.94 -2.29
CA ASP A 143 11.79 0.22 -3.51
C ASP A 143 11.92 1.15 -4.73
N LEU A 144 10.96 2.07 -4.92
CA LEU A 144 10.98 3.02 -6.03
C LEU A 144 12.11 4.03 -5.90
N ARG A 145 12.47 4.47 -4.68
CA ARG A 145 13.64 5.35 -4.46
C ARG A 145 14.92 4.69 -4.94
N CYS A 146 15.03 3.37 -4.81
CA CYS A 146 16.22 2.63 -5.25
C CYS A 146 16.23 2.40 -6.77
N THR A 147 15.08 2.43 -7.45
CA THR A 147 14.94 1.96 -8.84
C THR A 147 14.59 3.07 -9.85
N MET A 148 13.85 4.10 -9.44
CA MET A 148 13.25 5.14 -10.29
C MET A 148 13.90 6.53 -10.19
N LEU A 149 15.08 6.67 -9.57
CA LEU A 149 15.78 7.96 -9.49
C LEU A 149 16.93 8.10 -10.50
N LYS A 150 16.88 7.32 -11.59
CA LYS A 150 17.97 7.20 -12.57
C LYS A 150 17.98 8.33 -13.59
N SER A 151 16.80 8.80 -14.00
CA SER A 151 16.65 9.91 -14.94
C SER A 151 15.70 10.97 -14.39
N PHE A 152 15.79 12.18 -14.94
CA PHE A 152 14.91 13.29 -14.57
C PHE A 152 13.42 12.94 -14.72
N ASN A 153 13.05 12.27 -15.81
CA ASN A 153 11.67 11.84 -16.03
C ASN A 153 11.22 10.77 -15.03
N ASP A 154 12.11 9.85 -14.64
CA ASP A 154 11.79 8.85 -13.61
C ASP A 154 11.62 9.52 -12.23
N CYS A 155 12.44 10.53 -11.91
CA CYS A 155 12.29 11.33 -10.70
C CYS A 155 10.95 12.08 -10.67
N LEU A 156 10.53 12.68 -11.81
CA LEU A 156 9.20 13.29 -11.90
C LEU A 156 8.07 12.27 -11.73
N GLN A 157 8.22 11.06 -12.28
CA GLN A 157 7.27 9.97 -12.07
C GLN A 157 7.16 9.57 -10.60
N TYR A 158 8.31 9.41 -9.93
CA TYR A 158 8.37 9.15 -8.50
C TYR A 158 7.64 10.23 -7.71
N ASN A 159 7.96 11.51 -7.92
CA ASN A 159 7.30 12.61 -7.20
C ASN A 159 5.78 12.62 -7.43
N ASN A 160 5.32 12.39 -8.66
CA ASN A 160 3.89 12.33 -8.96
C ASN A 160 3.20 11.17 -8.23
N TYR A 161 3.86 10.02 -8.10
CA TYR A 161 3.37 8.90 -7.28
C TYR A 161 3.27 9.30 -5.80
N ILE A 162 4.31 9.92 -5.24
CA ILE A 162 4.32 10.38 -3.84
C ILE A 162 3.21 11.39 -3.57
N GLU A 163 3.03 12.39 -4.43
CA GLU A 163 1.97 13.40 -4.28
C GLU A 163 0.57 12.79 -4.37
N LYS A 164 0.35 11.86 -5.31
CA LYS A 164 -0.92 11.14 -5.43
C LYS A 164 -1.24 10.38 -4.14
N LYS A 165 -0.25 9.69 -3.56
CA LYS A 165 -0.42 8.93 -2.32
C LYS A 165 -0.58 9.84 -1.11
N LYS A 166 0.18 10.93 -1.02
CA LYS A 166 0.03 11.97 0.01
C LYS A 166 -1.40 12.49 0.06
N LYS A 167 -1.98 12.82 -1.10
CA LYS A 167 -3.37 13.29 -1.20
C LYS A 167 -4.39 12.25 -0.74
N TYR A 168 -4.16 10.98 -1.04
CA TYR A 168 -5.00 9.88 -0.56
C TYR A 168 -4.96 9.81 0.97
N PHE A 169 -3.77 9.62 1.55
CA PHE A 169 -3.63 9.44 3.00
C PHE A 169 -3.98 10.70 3.82
N SER A 170 -3.78 11.90 3.28
CA SER A 170 -4.18 13.16 3.94
C SER A 170 -5.68 13.18 4.28
N ARG A 171 -6.52 12.50 3.48
CA ARG A 171 -7.97 12.43 3.68
C ARG A 171 -8.39 11.41 4.73
N GLU A 172 -7.50 10.48 5.06
CA GLU A 172 -7.72 9.37 6.00
C GLU A 172 -7.09 9.65 7.37
N THR A 173 -6.40 10.79 7.53
CA THR A 173 -5.68 11.15 8.77
C THR A 173 -6.60 11.23 9.99
N ASN A 174 -7.89 11.53 9.79
CA ASN A 174 -8.89 11.56 10.85
C ASN A 174 -9.14 10.18 11.51
N LEU A 175 -8.76 9.09 10.86
CA LEU A 175 -8.82 7.74 11.43
C LEU A 175 -7.64 7.44 12.36
N CYS A 176 -6.58 8.24 12.29
CA CYS A 176 -5.35 8.08 13.05
C CYS A 176 -5.42 8.89 14.34
N ASN A 177 -5.69 8.21 15.47
CA ASN A 177 -5.55 8.81 16.79
C ASN A 177 -4.16 8.53 17.37
N ASP A 178 -3.52 9.55 17.95
CA ASP A 178 -2.20 9.45 18.59
C ASP A 178 -1.15 8.79 17.67
N ASN A 179 -0.51 7.71 18.13
CA ASN A 179 0.51 6.96 17.38
C ASN A 179 -0.07 5.77 16.61
N ALA A 180 -1.39 5.71 16.44
CA ALA A 180 -2.05 4.56 15.83
C ALA A 180 -1.80 4.39 14.34
N CYS A 181 -1.18 5.37 13.67
CA CYS A 181 -0.74 5.26 12.27
C CYS A 181 0.79 5.38 12.13
N GLU A 182 1.52 5.03 13.19
CA GLU A 182 2.97 4.85 13.14
C GLU A 182 3.27 3.36 12.91
N ILE A 183 3.93 3.06 11.78
CA ILE A 183 4.51 1.74 11.49
C ILE A 183 5.97 1.74 11.94
N ASP A 184 6.69 2.80 11.60
CA ASP A 184 8.03 3.14 12.08
C ASP A 184 8.28 4.65 11.94
N ALA A 185 9.49 5.11 12.30
CA ALA A 185 9.86 6.53 12.30
C ALA A 185 9.78 7.21 10.92
N ASN A 186 9.91 6.46 9.82
CA ASN A 186 9.85 6.95 8.44
C ASN A 186 8.54 6.56 7.72
N CYS A 187 7.65 5.86 8.41
CA CYS A 187 6.37 5.38 7.90
C CYS A 187 5.26 5.69 8.91
N THR A 188 4.81 6.95 8.90
CA THR A 188 3.83 7.48 9.84
C THR A 188 2.90 8.54 9.22
N LEU A 189 1.64 8.57 9.63
CA LEU A 189 0.74 9.69 9.28
C LEU A 189 0.80 10.86 10.26
N ASN A 190 1.51 10.72 11.38
CA ASN A 190 1.71 11.79 12.35
C ASN A 190 2.63 12.88 11.80
N ASN A 191 3.57 12.49 10.94
CA ASN A 191 4.40 13.40 10.17
C ASN A 191 4.33 13.01 8.69
N ILE A 192 3.35 13.57 8.01
CA ILE A 192 3.07 13.25 6.61
C ILE A 192 4.25 13.62 5.70
N ASP A 193 5.02 14.66 6.01
CA ASP A 193 6.12 15.09 5.14
C ASP A 193 7.32 14.14 5.19
N ILE A 194 7.54 13.46 6.33
CA ILE A 194 8.56 12.40 6.44
C ILE A 194 8.16 11.19 5.60
N THR A 195 6.87 10.84 5.61
CA THR A 195 6.37 9.65 4.91
C THR A 195 6.24 9.86 3.41
N PHE A 196 5.89 11.07 2.98
CA PHE A 196 5.69 11.43 1.58
C PHE A 196 6.70 12.50 1.13
N PRO A 197 8.01 12.19 1.10
CA PRO A 197 9.04 13.15 0.75
C PRO A 197 9.07 13.39 -0.77
N SER A 198 9.01 14.66 -1.17
CA SER A 198 9.29 15.07 -2.54
C SER A 198 10.79 15.26 -2.76
N ILE A 199 11.27 14.95 -3.96
CA ILE A 199 12.68 15.06 -4.35
C ILE A 199 12.86 16.21 -5.33
N ASN A 200 13.87 17.05 -5.13
CA ASN A 200 14.19 18.10 -6.10
C ASN A 200 14.88 17.49 -7.34
N CYS A 201 14.10 17.07 -8.33
CA CYS A 201 14.62 16.41 -9.54
C CYS A 201 15.58 17.28 -10.36
N TYR A 202 15.37 18.60 -10.36
CA TYR A 202 16.23 19.54 -11.06
C TYR A 202 17.63 19.55 -10.46
N GLU A 203 17.72 19.61 -9.14
CA GLU A 203 18.99 19.55 -8.42
C GLU A 203 19.64 18.18 -8.55
N LEU A 204 18.87 17.09 -8.36
CA LEU A 204 19.37 15.72 -8.47
C LEU A 204 20.03 15.42 -9.82
N HIS A 205 19.49 16.00 -10.91
CA HIS A 205 19.97 15.75 -12.27
C HIS A 205 20.67 16.95 -12.93
N ASN A 206 21.05 17.98 -12.15
CA ASN A 206 21.72 19.18 -12.64
C ASN A 206 21.02 19.86 -13.83
N MET A 207 19.68 19.89 -13.83
CA MET A 207 18.86 20.54 -14.85
C MET A 207 18.45 21.95 -14.40
N LYS A 208 18.38 22.90 -15.34
CA LYS A 208 17.84 24.24 -15.03
C LYS A 208 16.32 24.21 -15.17
N ARG A 209 15.61 24.87 -14.25
CA ARG A 209 14.14 25.02 -14.34
C ARG A 209 13.68 25.69 -15.65
N GLU A 210 14.55 26.48 -16.27
CA GLU A 210 14.29 27.17 -17.53
C GLU A 210 14.24 26.24 -18.76
N ASP A 211 14.76 25.01 -18.65
CA ASP A 211 14.81 24.05 -19.76
C ASP A 211 13.46 23.36 -20.02
N GLN A 212 12.47 23.56 -19.12
CA GLN A 212 11.09 23.15 -19.32
C GLN A 212 10.18 24.38 -19.47
N LYS A 213 10.02 24.88 -20.69
CA LYS A 213 8.79 25.59 -21.03
C LYS A 213 7.65 24.58 -20.95
N GLU A 214 6.92 24.57 -19.84
CA GLU A 214 5.59 23.96 -19.83
C GLU A 214 4.83 24.52 -21.03
N PRO A 215 4.23 23.70 -21.90
CA PRO A 215 3.24 24.20 -22.83
C PRO A 215 2.15 24.80 -21.94
N ILE A 216 1.98 26.11 -22.01
CA ILE A 216 0.92 26.82 -21.31
C ILE A 216 -0.38 26.10 -21.67
N THR A 217 -0.90 25.30 -20.73
CA THR A 217 -2.21 24.68 -20.88
C THR A 217 -3.21 25.81 -20.69
N THR A 218 -3.48 26.54 -21.76
CA THR A 218 -4.64 27.41 -21.79
C THR A 218 -5.85 26.52 -21.60
N ASN A 219 -6.64 26.75 -20.55
CA ASN A 219 -7.91 26.04 -20.28
C ASN A 219 -8.98 26.25 -21.36
N TYR A 220 -8.60 26.89 -22.47
CA TYR A 220 -9.43 27.20 -23.61
C TYR A 220 -8.82 26.54 -24.84
N SER A 221 -9.66 25.84 -25.60
CA SER A 221 -9.31 25.36 -26.92
C SER A 221 -8.99 26.54 -27.84
N SER A 222 -8.17 26.32 -28.87
CA SER A 222 -7.87 27.35 -29.88
C SER A 222 -9.14 27.91 -30.55
N LEU A 223 -10.22 27.11 -30.57
CA LEU A 223 -11.54 27.50 -31.06
C LEU A 223 -12.22 28.52 -30.14
N GLU A 224 -12.16 28.31 -28.81
CA GLU A 224 -12.72 29.23 -27.83
C GLU A 224 -11.97 30.57 -27.82
N ILE A 225 -10.64 30.54 -27.92
CA ILE A 225 -9.82 31.75 -28.04
C ILE A 225 -10.19 32.53 -29.31
N GLY A 226 -10.35 31.83 -30.44
CA GLY A 226 -10.81 32.43 -31.69
C GLY A 226 -12.21 33.05 -31.57
N PHE A 227 -13.13 32.37 -30.91
CA PHE A 227 -14.49 32.85 -30.67
C PHE A 227 -14.52 34.12 -29.82
N PHE A 228 -13.73 34.18 -28.74
CA PHE A 228 -13.62 35.38 -27.91
C PHE A 228 -13.05 36.59 -28.67
N LEU A 229 -12.04 36.38 -29.52
CA LEU A 229 -11.47 37.45 -30.33
C LEU A 229 -12.49 38.01 -31.32
N ILE A 230 -13.26 37.14 -31.99
CA ILE A 230 -14.29 37.57 -32.96
C ILE A 230 -15.40 38.36 -32.25
N LEU A 231 -15.87 37.88 -31.09
CA LEU A 231 -16.89 38.57 -30.30
C LEU A 231 -16.40 39.93 -29.79
N SER A 232 -15.16 40.02 -29.31
CA SER A 232 -14.56 41.30 -28.93
C SER A 232 -14.47 42.27 -30.11
N PHE A 233 -14.03 41.80 -31.28
CA PHE A 233 -13.98 42.64 -32.49
C PHE A 233 -15.36 43.15 -32.91
N LEU A 234 -16.38 42.29 -32.89
CA LEU A 234 -17.76 42.68 -33.18
C LEU A 234 -18.29 43.70 -32.17
N ALA A 235 -18.02 43.49 -30.88
CA ALA A 235 -18.44 44.43 -29.84
C ALA A 235 -17.78 45.81 -30.02
N PHE A 236 -16.46 45.85 -30.28
CA PHE A 236 -15.76 47.10 -30.57
C PHE A 236 -16.27 47.77 -31.84
N PHE A 237 -16.55 47.00 -32.90
CA PHE A 237 -17.12 47.53 -34.14
C PHE A 237 -18.50 48.14 -33.93
N LEU A 238 -19.37 47.50 -33.14
CA LEU A 238 -20.69 48.03 -32.80
C LEU A 238 -20.61 49.29 -31.94
N ILE A 239 -19.69 49.33 -30.95
CA ILE A 239 -19.43 50.53 -30.16
C ILE A 239 -18.95 51.68 -31.05
N PHE A 240 -18.02 51.40 -31.98
CA PHE A 240 -17.51 52.39 -32.92
C PHE A 240 -18.62 52.91 -33.84
N LEU A 241 -19.46 52.03 -34.39
CA LEU A 241 -20.62 52.41 -35.20
C LEU A 241 -21.60 53.30 -34.41
N PHE A 242 -21.85 52.95 -33.15
CA PHE A 242 -22.72 53.74 -32.29
C PHE A 242 -22.14 55.14 -32.04
N LEU A 243 -20.85 55.24 -31.69
CA LEU A 243 -20.15 56.51 -31.50
C LEU A 243 -20.09 57.34 -32.79
N SER A 244 -19.95 56.69 -33.96
CA SER A 244 -19.93 57.37 -35.25
C SER A 244 -21.28 57.96 -35.66
N LYS A 245 -22.39 57.42 -35.13
CA LYS A 245 -23.77 57.94 -35.35
C LYS A 245 -24.19 59.03 -34.37
N VAL A 246 -23.51 59.17 -33.23
CA VAL A 246 -23.78 60.20 -32.21
C VAL A 246 -23.01 61.50 -32.52
N LYS A 247 -22.60 61.70 -33.79
CA LYS A 247 -21.90 62.88 -34.29
C LYS A 247 -22.71 63.57 -35.38
#